data_AF-A0A9E5J7K8-F1
#
_entry.id   AF-A0A9E5J7K8-F1
#
_cell.length_a   1.000
_cell.length_b   1.000
_cell.length_c   1.000
_cell.angle_alpha   90.00
_cell.angle_beta   90.00
_cell.angle_gamma   90.00
#
_symmetry.space_group_name_H-M   'P 1'
#
loop_
_entity.id
_entity.type
_entity.pdbx_description
1 polymer ?
#
loop_
_entity_poly.entity_id
_entity_poly.type
_entity_poly.pdbx_seq_one_letter_code
_entity_poly.pdbx_strand_id
1 'polypeptide(L)'
;MLRRPFPAVAFSLFALVLAGAPTNTKLGGLAWVLLCLMGFWAFLRSERIQQSDIGLQFTANNALSGPSPVEEAARIWLFACLAATAIRIIPHAFWQDDWDRRHAEFRLVLGALATVALVKWPPFYRLTSLQKRSMGDALAMACALGMGVTVLYGRETPLHAIAWAVSLSFLVCLLAPMVLDPLLSPTRRMLWAMGVMMGCMGVVLSQSRGVYGLLIWMALASYVAASNRTLLQMSTFRLRTWLGLALVFGGFIWLLSAQPAWLTSVVHRLSEVWVEASLSQSNPGEAANTSVGSRLFLWSRALDAIEVQPWFGYGKENSIAMIKQW
;
A
#
# COMPACT_ATOMS: atom_id res chain seq x y z
N MET A 1 -29.93 7.44 -18.62
CA MET A 1 -29.73 6.52 -17.48
C MET A 1 -29.54 7.32 -16.19
N LEU A 2 -30.46 7.20 -15.22
CA LEU A 2 -30.31 7.80 -13.89
C LEU A 2 -29.25 7.02 -13.09
N ARG A 3 -28.16 7.69 -12.73
CA ARG A 3 -27.07 7.12 -11.92
C ARG A 3 -27.58 6.79 -10.52
N ARG A 4 -27.34 5.57 -10.03
CA ARG A 4 -27.72 5.20 -8.65
C ARG A 4 -26.51 5.35 -7.72
N PRO A 5 -26.68 5.93 -6.52
CA PRO A 5 -25.61 5.96 -5.54
C PRO A 5 -25.26 4.54 -5.08
N PHE A 6 -23.98 4.28 -4.84
CA PHE A 6 -23.54 3.02 -4.26
C PHE A 6 -24.14 2.84 -2.85
N PRO A 7 -24.55 1.62 -2.41
CA PRO A 7 -25.17 1.41 -1.10
C PRO A 7 -24.36 2.02 0.06
N ALA A 8 -24.96 3.02 0.74
CA ALA A 8 -24.27 3.81 1.76
C ALA A 8 -23.91 2.99 3.01
N VAL A 9 -24.77 2.05 3.40
CA VAL A 9 -24.55 1.19 4.58
C VAL A 9 -23.36 0.25 4.35
N ALA A 10 -23.30 -0.42 3.20
CA ALA A 10 -22.18 -1.30 2.86
C ALA A 10 -20.86 -0.53 2.80
N PHE A 11 -20.87 0.68 2.22
CA PHE A 11 -19.69 1.52 2.13
C PHE A 11 -19.22 2.03 3.52
N SER A 12 -20.15 2.47 4.38
CA SER A 12 -19.80 2.95 5.73
C SER A 12 -19.24 1.83 6.61
N LEU A 13 -19.79 0.61 6.52
CA LEU A 13 -19.23 -0.56 7.18
C LEU A 13 -17.81 -0.85 6.68
N PHE A 14 -17.60 -0.84 5.36
CA PHE A 14 -16.27 -1.00 4.78
C PHE A 14 -15.29 0.08 5.30
N ALA A 15 -15.69 1.35 5.30
CA ALA A 15 -14.87 2.46 5.76
C ALA A 15 -14.50 2.33 7.25
N LEU A 16 -15.43 1.93 8.10
CA LEU A 16 -15.19 1.70 9.53
C LEU A 16 -14.16 0.57 9.75
N VAL A 17 -14.34 -0.56 9.05
CA VAL A 17 -13.45 -1.71 9.17
C VAL A 17 -12.06 -1.38 8.60
N LEU A 18 -11.99 -0.63 7.50
CA LEU A 18 -10.74 -0.14 6.93
C LEU A 18 -9.99 0.78 7.92
N ALA A 19 -10.72 1.67 8.61
CA ALA A 19 -10.13 2.52 9.64
C ALA A 19 -9.48 1.70 10.76
N GLY A 20 -10.13 0.63 11.20
CA GLY A 20 -9.61 -0.26 12.24
C GLY A 20 -8.51 -1.23 11.79
N ALA A 21 -8.26 -1.36 10.48
CA ALA A 21 -7.36 -2.38 9.92
C ALA A 21 -5.95 -2.41 10.54
N PRO A 22 -5.30 -1.28 10.90
CA PRO A 22 -3.96 -1.31 11.49
C PRO A 22 -3.89 -1.94 12.89
N THR A 23 -5.02 -2.06 13.58
CA THR A 23 -5.07 -2.60 14.96
C THR A 23 -5.24 -4.11 15.01
N ASN A 24 -5.79 -4.74 13.96
CA ASN A 24 -6.07 -6.16 13.95
C ASN A 24 -6.10 -6.72 12.52
N THR A 25 -5.42 -7.84 12.30
CA THR A 25 -5.40 -8.57 11.03
C THR A 25 -6.78 -9.03 10.57
N LYS A 26 -7.68 -9.35 11.51
CA LYS A 26 -9.07 -9.74 11.21
C LYS A 26 -9.86 -8.59 10.60
N LEU A 27 -9.62 -7.34 11.04
CA LEU A 27 -10.26 -6.16 10.48
C LEU A 27 -9.73 -5.88 9.07
N GLY A 28 -8.42 -5.98 8.86
CA GLY A 28 -7.84 -5.90 7.50
C GLY A 28 -8.40 -6.96 6.55
N GLY A 29 -8.54 -8.21 7.02
CA GLY A 29 -9.16 -9.29 6.26
C GLY A 29 -10.64 -9.03 5.95
N LEU A 30 -11.40 -8.53 6.93
CA LEU A 30 -12.81 -8.18 6.74
C LEU A 30 -12.98 -7.02 5.75
N ALA A 31 -12.12 -5.99 5.79
CA ALA A 31 -12.14 -4.92 4.80
C ALA A 31 -11.93 -5.47 3.38
N TRP A 32 -10.99 -6.40 3.21
CA TRP A 32 -10.76 -7.08 1.93
C TRP A 32 -11.97 -7.90 1.48
N VAL A 33 -12.60 -8.69 2.38
CA VAL A 33 -13.82 -9.45 2.06
C VAL A 33 -14.95 -8.53 1.64
N LEU A 34 -15.18 -7.43 2.36
CA LEU A 34 -16.21 -6.45 2.04
C LEU A 34 -15.98 -5.83 0.66
N LEU A 35 -14.72 -5.49 0.31
CA LEU A 35 -14.37 -5.01 -1.03
C LEU A 35 -14.74 -6.04 -2.11
N CYS A 36 -14.38 -7.31 -1.90
CA CYS A 36 -14.72 -8.39 -2.83
C CYS A 36 -16.23 -8.59 -2.97
N LEU A 37 -16.99 -8.58 -1.87
CA LEU A 37 -18.44 -8.68 -1.88
C LEU A 37 -19.10 -7.49 -2.60
N MET A 38 -18.58 -6.28 -2.38
CA MET A 38 -19.05 -5.07 -3.08
C MET A 38 -18.83 -5.17 -4.58
N GLY A 39 -17.64 -5.63 -5.01
CA GLY A 39 -17.34 -5.84 -6.43
C GLY A 39 -18.18 -6.95 -7.07
N PHE A 40 -18.34 -8.07 -6.38
CA PHE A 40 -19.19 -9.18 -6.83
C PHE A 40 -20.67 -8.76 -6.93
N TRP A 41 -21.16 -8.02 -5.94
CA TRP A 41 -22.52 -7.46 -5.98
C TRP A 41 -22.70 -6.50 -7.15
N ALA A 42 -21.73 -5.63 -7.42
CA ALA A 42 -21.76 -4.72 -8.57
C ALA A 42 -21.81 -5.49 -9.89
N PHE A 43 -21.04 -6.58 -10.01
CA PHE A 43 -21.03 -7.48 -11.16
C PHE A 43 -22.38 -8.19 -11.38
N LEU A 44 -22.96 -8.79 -10.34
CA LEU A 44 -24.27 -9.45 -10.45
C LEU A 44 -25.40 -8.48 -10.82
N ARG A 45 -25.34 -7.25 -10.31
CA ARG A 45 -26.31 -6.21 -10.64
C ARG A 45 -26.17 -5.72 -12.08
N SER A 46 -24.96 -5.62 -12.62
CA SER A 46 -24.75 -5.18 -14.00
C SER A 46 -25.33 -6.18 -14.99
N GLU A 47 -25.15 -7.49 -14.78
CA GLU A 47 -25.71 -8.51 -15.67
C GLU A 47 -27.24 -8.48 -15.70
N ARG A 48 -27.89 -8.34 -14.54
CA ARG A 48 -29.36 -8.26 -14.44
C ARG A 48 -29.93 -7.06 -15.20
N ILE A 49 -29.25 -5.91 -15.14
CA ILE A 49 -29.72 -4.68 -15.80
C ILE A 49 -29.44 -4.74 -17.31
N GLN A 50 -28.28 -5.26 -17.70
CA GLN A 50 -27.96 -5.48 -19.10
C GLN A 50 -28.96 -6.45 -19.74
N GLN A 51 -29.34 -7.54 -19.06
CA GLN A 51 -30.39 -8.45 -19.52
C GLN A 51 -31.76 -7.79 -19.70
N SER A 52 -32.13 -6.80 -18.87
CA SER A 52 -33.37 -6.04 -19.05
C SER A 52 -33.31 -4.98 -20.16
N ASP A 53 -32.13 -4.44 -20.46
CA ASP A 53 -31.91 -3.40 -21.49
C ASP A 53 -31.52 -3.96 -22.87
N ILE A 54 -31.31 -5.29 -23.02
CA ILE A 54 -31.02 -5.94 -24.32
C ILE A 54 -32.12 -5.67 -25.37
N GLY A 55 -33.35 -5.37 -24.96
CA GLY A 55 -34.42 -4.94 -25.87
C GLY A 55 -34.26 -3.52 -26.45
N LEU A 56 -33.37 -2.68 -25.89
CA LEU A 56 -33.17 -1.26 -26.24
C LEU A 56 -31.74 -0.92 -26.70
N GLN A 57 -30.78 -1.85 -26.55
CA GLN A 57 -29.35 -1.61 -26.79
C GLN A 57 -28.85 -1.87 -28.23
N PHE A 58 -29.60 -2.59 -29.07
CA PHE A 58 -29.15 -2.85 -30.45
C PHE A 58 -29.02 -1.56 -31.30
N THR A 59 -29.69 -0.48 -30.91
CA THR A 59 -29.68 0.83 -31.60
C THR A 59 -28.66 1.84 -31.06
N ALA A 60 -27.95 1.56 -29.96
CA ALA A 60 -27.07 2.54 -29.29
C ALA A 60 -25.58 2.16 -29.24
N ASN A 61 -25.16 1.13 -29.99
CA ASN A 61 -23.82 0.53 -29.94
C ASN A 61 -22.65 1.40 -30.45
N ASN A 62 -22.85 2.68 -30.78
CA ASN A 62 -21.80 3.54 -31.37
C ASN A 62 -21.50 4.85 -30.61
N ALA A 63 -21.94 5.01 -29.36
CA ALA A 63 -21.46 6.11 -28.52
C ALA A 63 -20.08 5.77 -27.93
N LEU A 64 -19.03 5.94 -28.75
CA LEU A 64 -17.62 5.99 -28.38
C LEU A 64 -17.42 6.82 -27.09
N SER A 65 -17.27 6.16 -25.96
CA SER A 65 -16.58 6.72 -24.80
C SER A 65 -15.51 5.72 -24.44
N GLY A 66 -14.24 6.05 -24.78
CA GLY A 66 -13.09 5.23 -24.41
C GLY A 66 -13.07 4.95 -22.91
N PRO A 67 -12.42 3.87 -22.46
CA PRO A 67 -12.31 3.55 -21.05
C PRO A 67 -11.72 4.74 -20.28
N SER A 68 -12.26 5.02 -19.10
CA SER A 68 -11.73 6.11 -18.28
C SER A 68 -10.29 5.77 -17.82
N PRO A 69 -9.42 6.76 -17.56
CA PRO A 69 -8.05 6.49 -17.10
C PRO A 69 -7.98 5.62 -15.84
N VAL A 70 -8.99 5.73 -14.97
CA VAL A 70 -9.11 4.93 -13.75
C VAL A 70 -9.48 3.47 -14.08
N GLU A 71 -10.31 3.27 -15.10
CA GLU A 71 -10.66 1.94 -15.60
C GLU A 71 -9.48 1.26 -16.28
N GLU A 72 -8.71 1.98 -17.08
CA GLU A 72 -7.47 1.46 -17.66
C GLU A 72 -6.48 1.05 -16.57
N ALA A 73 -6.26 1.89 -15.56
CA ALA A 73 -5.39 1.56 -14.43
C ALA A 73 -5.87 0.29 -13.67
N ALA A 74 -7.18 0.15 -13.44
CA ALA A 74 -7.74 -1.04 -12.80
C ALA A 74 -7.56 -2.30 -13.66
N ARG A 75 -7.71 -2.20 -14.98
CA ARG A 75 -7.48 -3.32 -15.92
C ARG A 75 -6.01 -3.71 -15.96
N ILE A 76 -5.10 -2.74 -16.03
CA ILE A 76 -3.65 -2.97 -15.99
C ILE A 76 -3.27 -3.69 -14.70
N TRP A 77 -3.80 -3.24 -13.56
CA TRP A 77 -3.62 -3.93 -12.28
C TRP A 77 -4.08 -5.39 -12.37
N LEU A 78 -5.28 -5.65 -12.89
CA LEU A 78 -5.80 -7.02 -13.02
C LEU A 78 -4.89 -7.90 -13.87
N PHE A 79 -4.44 -7.40 -15.03
CA PHE A 79 -3.50 -8.14 -15.88
C PHE A 79 -2.17 -8.38 -15.18
N ALA A 80 -1.65 -7.41 -14.42
CA ALA A 80 -0.45 -7.59 -13.62
C ALA A 80 -0.63 -8.66 -12.53
N CYS A 81 -1.78 -8.70 -11.85
CA CYS A 81 -2.10 -9.76 -10.87
C CYS A 81 -2.22 -11.15 -11.54
N LEU A 82 -2.84 -11.23 -12.72
CA LEU A 82 -2.93 -12.48 -13.48
C LEU A 82 -1.56 -12.95 -13.96
N ALA A 83 -0.72 -12.04 -14.48
CA ALA A 83 0.64 -12.34 -14.89
C ALA A 83 1.49 -12.80 -13.69
N ALA A 84 1.43 -12.10 -12.55
CA ALA A 84 2.12 -12.50 -11.33
C ALA A 84 1.67 -13.89 -10.84
N THR A 85 0.37 -14.18 -10.95
CA THR A 85 -0.20 -15.49 -10.64
C THR A 85 0.36 -16.55 -11.59
N ALA A 86 0.40 -16.28 -12.89
CA ALA A 86 0.95 -17.21 -13.89
C ALA A 86 2.45 -17.48 -13.67
N ILE A 87 3.24 -16.42 -13.46
CA ILE A 87 4.68 -16.50 -13.18
C ILE A 87 4.97 -17.34 -11.93
N ARG A 88 4.04 -17.36 -10.97
CA ARG A 88 4.19 -18.21 -9.78
C ARG A 88 3.65 -19.63 -9.98
N ILE A 89 2.46 -19.78 -10.55
CA ILE A 89 1.80 -21.08 -10.71
C ILE A 89 2.60 -21.99 -11.65
N ILE A 90 3.13 -21.44 -12.74
CA ILE A 90 3.81 -22.25 -13.78
C ILE A 90 5.06 -22.95 -13.22
N PRO A 91 6.04 -22.26 -12.58
CA PRO A 91 7.17 -22.93 -11.95
C PRO A 91 6.77 -23.85 -10.79
N HIS A 92 5.78 -23.44 -10.00
CA HIS A 92 5.32 -24.25 -8.87
C HIS A 92 4.72 -25.58 -9.32
N ALA A 93 3.93 -25.57 -10.40
CA ALA A 93 3.40 -26.77 -11.02
C ALA A 93 4.50 -27.62 -11.68
N PHE A 94 5.49 -26.98 -12.32
CA PHE A 94 6.64 -27.66 -12.91
C PHE A 94 7.44 -28.46 -11.87
N TRP A 95 7.68 -27.85 -10.70
CA TRP A 95 8.43 -28.47 -9.60
C TRP A 95 7.58 -29.38 -8.70
N GLN A 96 6.27 -29.49 -8.95
CA GLN A 96 5.32 -30.26 -8.13
C GLN A 96 5.38 -29.90 -6.63
N ASP A 97 5.69 -28.64 -6.34
CA ASP A 97 5.80 -28.16 -4.97
C ASP A 97 4.41 -28.16 -4.28
N ASP A 98 4.40 -28.34 -2.95
CA ASP A 98 3.16 -28.32 -2.16
C ASP A 98 2.44 -26.98 -2.23
N TRP A 99 1.15 -27.02 -2.56
CA TRP A 99 0.23 -25.88 -2.62
C TRP A 99 -0.20 -25.37 -1.24
N ASP A 100 0.31 -25.97 -0.15
CA ASP A 100 -0.12 -25.76 1.23
C ASP A 100 0.22 -24.34 1.78
N ARG A 101 0.95 -23.53 0.99
CA ARG A 101 1.35 -22.16 1.37
C ARG A 101 0.48 -21.08 0.73
N ARG A 102 -0.26 -20.37 1.60
CA ARG A 102 -0.83 -19.01 1.48
C ARG A 102 -1.13 -18.56 0.03
N HIS A 103 -2.40 -18.69 -0.35
CA HIS A 103 -3.08 -18.20 -1.55
C HIS A 103 -3.06 -16.66 -1.74
N ALA A 104 -1.89 -16.03 -1.64
CA ALA A 104 -1.74 -14.59 -1.79
C ALA A 104 -2.12 -14.15 -3.22
N GLU A 105 -1.85 -14.99 -4.22
CA GLU A 105 -2.12 -14.75 -5.64
C GLU A 105 -3.62 -14.66 -5.88
N PHE A 106 -4.37 -15.64 -5.38
CA PHE A 106 -5.84 -15.65 -5.47
C PHE A 106 -6.45 -14.43 -4.77
N ARG A 107 -5.90 -14.02 -3.61
CA ARG A 107 -6.37 -12.81 -2.91
C ARG A 107 -6.13 -11.53 -3.73
N LEU A 108 -4.99 -11.44 -4.41
CA LEU A 108 -4.66 -10.33 -5.29
C LEU A 108 -5.57 -10.30 -6.52
N VAL A 109 -5.77 -11.44 -7.17
CA VAL A 109 -6.64 -11.56 -8.35
C VAL A 109 -8.10 -11.24 -8.00
N LEU A 110 -8.63 -11.79 -6.91
CA LEU A 110 -10.01 -11.51 -6.46
C LEU A 110 -10.20 -10.03 -6.08
N GLY A 111 -9.21 -9.42 -5.41
CA GLY A 111 -9.24 -7.98 -5.10
C GLY A 111 -9.19 -7.11 -6.36
N ALA A 112 -8.36 -7.50 -7.34
CA ALA A 112 -8.25 -6.79 -8.62
C ALA A 112 -9.55 -6.92 -9.45
N LEU A 113 -10.13 -8.11 -9.54
CA LEU A 113 -11.41 -8.35 -10.21
C LEU A 113 -12.53 -7.51 -9.58
N ALA A 114 -12.61 -7.48 -8.25
CA ALA A 114 -13.58 -6.66 -7.53
C ALA A 114 -13.40 -5.17 -7.82
N THR A 115 -12.15 -4.70 -7.88
CA THR A 115 -11.82 -3.30 -8.20
C THR A 115 -12.21 -2.95 -9.63
N VAL A 116 -11.91 -3.82 -10.61
CA VAL A 116 -12.36 -3.65 -11.99
C VAL A 116 -13.88 -3.62 -12.08
N ALA A 117 -14.60 -4.50 -11.37
CA ALA A 117 -16.06 -4.48 -11.37
C ALA A 117 -16.61 -3.16 -10.80
N LEU A 118 -16.01 -2.61 -9.74
CA LEU A 118 -16.42 -1.32 -9.18
C LEU A 118 -16.10 -0.13 -10.10
N VAL A 119 -15.06 -0.21 -10.93
CA VAL A 119 -14.54 0.89 -11.77
C VAL A 119 -14.93 0.80 -13.25
N LYS A 120 -15.30 -0.37 -13.77
CA LYS A 120 -15.79 -0.58 -15.15
C LYS A 120 -17.27 -0.28 -15.30
N TRP A 121 -18.05 -0.47 -14.23
CA TRP A 121 -19.49 -0.19 -14.22
C TRP A 121 -19.92 1.14 -13.54
N PRO A 122 -19.11 2.22 -13.50
CA PRO A 122 -19.49 3.49 -12.94
C PRO A 122 -20.44 4.36 -13.78
N PRO A 123 -20.81 4.05 -15.06
CA PRO A 123 -22.02 4.69 -15.59
C PRO A 123 -23.26 4.34 -14.75
N PHE A 124 -23.24 3.22 -14.01
CA PHE A 124 -24.32 2.80 -13.11
C PHE A 124 -24.12 3.22 -11.65
N TYR A 125 -22.88 3.18 -11.15
CA TYR A 125 -22.53 3.44 -9.74
C TYR A 125 -21.46 4.52 -9.60
N ARG A 126 -21.78 5.62 -8.89
CA ARG A 126 -20.79 6.65 -8.55
C ARG A 126 -20.71 6.76 -7.04
N LEU A 127 -19.48 6.75 -6.51
CA LEU A 127 -19.25 7.15 -5.12
C LEU A 127 -19.75 8.59 -4.95
N THR A 128 -20.66 8.77 -4.00
CA THR A 128 -21.15 10.10 -3.65
C THR A 128 -20.02 10.95 -3.07
N SER A 129 -20.13 12.27 -3.14
CA SER A 129 -19.14 13.17 -2.52
C SER A 129 -18.96 12.87 -1.02
N LEU A 130 -20.03 12.43 -0.34
CA LEU A 130 -19.97 12.01 1.06
C LEU A 130 -19.15 10.72 1.24
N GLN A 131 -19.35 9.71 0.38
CA GLN A 131 -18.57 8.46 0.44
C GLN A 131 -17.09 8.70 0.18
N LYS A 132 -16.74 9.55 -0.79
CA LYS A 132 -15.34 9.95 -1.03
C LYS A 132 -14.71 10.61 0.19
N ARG A 133 -15.43 11.52 0.85
CA ARG A 133 -14.98 12.17 2.08
C ARG A 133 -14.84 11.17 3.23
N SER A 134 -15.79 10.25 3.38
CA SER A 134 -15.73 9.19 4.39
C SER A 134 -14.55 8.24 4.18
N MET A 135 -14.14 7.98 2.93
CA MET A 135 -12.90 7.23 2.65
C MET A 135 -11.66 7.95 3.19
N GLY A 136 -11.52 9.25 2.91
CA GLY A 136 -10.40 10.03 3.42
C GLY A 136 -10.36 10.09 4.95
N ASP A 137 -11.52 10.22 5.60
CA ASP A 137 -11.62 10.15 7.07
C ASP A 137 -11.21 8.77 7.60
N ALA A 138 -11.63 7.69 6.94
CA ALA A 138 -11.26 6.33 7.32
C ALA A 138 -9.76 6.08 7.18
N LEU A 139 -9.14 6.56 6.09
CA LEU A 139 -7.69 6.48 5.88
C LEU A 139 -6.91 7.30 6.92
N ALA A 140 -7.38 8.51 7.23
CA ALA A 140 -6.76 9.35 8.27
C ALA A 140 -6.84 8.69 9.65
N MET A 141 -8.00 8.11 9.99
CA MET A 141 -8.21 7.37 11.22
C MET A 141 -7.36 6.09 11.26
N ALA A 142 -7.21 5.36 10.15
CA ALA A 142 -6.29 4.24 10.06
C ALA A 142 -4.85 4.69 10.33
N CYS A 143 -4.40 5.80 9.75
CA CYS A 143 -3.05 6.31 10.01
C CYS A 143 -2.85 6.69 11.48
N ALA A 144 -3.84 7.31 12.11
CA ALA A 144 -3.81 7.66 13.52
C ALA A 144 -3.78 6.41 14.44
N LEU A 145 -4.62 5.42 14.16
CA LEU A 145 -4.63 4.15 14.89
C LEU A 145 -3.33 3.37 14.67
N GLY A 146 -2.76 3.42 13.46
CA GLY A 146 -1.46 2.84 13.15
C GLY A 146 -0.36 3.43 14.03
N MET A 147 -0.30 4.75 14.16
CA MET A 147 0.60 5.41 15.10
C MET A 147 0.33 4.98 16.54
N GLY A 148 -0.93 4.90 16.96
CA GLY A 148 -1.30 4.44 18.30
C GLY A 148 -0.76 3.03 18.61
N VAL A 149 -0.86 2.11 17.64
CA VAL A 149 -0.32 0.74 17.76
C VAL A 149 1.19 0.77 17.99
N THR A 150 1.96 1.56 17.25
CA THR A 150 3.42 1.57 17.41
C THR A 150 3.90 2.39 18.61
N VAL A 151 3.11 3.36 19.08
CA VAL A 151 3.38 4.04 20.35
C VAL A 151 3.18 3.09 21.53
N LEU A 152 2.13 2.27 21.50
CA LEU A 152 1.79 1.36 22.61
C LEU A 152 2.61 0.06 22.60
N TYR A 153 2.79 -0.53 21.43
CA TYR A 153 3.39 -1.86 21.27
C TYR A 153 4.78 -1.85 20.61
N GLY A 154 5.27 -0.67 20.20
CA GLY A 154 6.57 -0.54 19.54
C GLY A 154 6.64 -1.36 18.25
N ARG A 155 7.49 -2.38 18.25
CA ARG A 155 7.71 -3.30 17.12
C ARG A 155 6.76 -4.50 17.12
N GLU A 156 6.07 -4.77 18.23
CA GLU A 156 5.13 -5.89 18.37
C GLU A 156 3.77 -5.53 17.75
N THR A 157 3.75 -5.33 16.43
CA THR A 157 2.52 -5.01 15.72
C THR A 157 1.65 -6.26 15.50
N PRO A 158 0.34 -6.12 15.17
CA PRO A 158 -0.60 -7.25 15.04
C PRO A 158 -0.22 -8.32 14.01
N LEU A 159 0.76 -8.04 13.17
CA LEU A 159 1.37 -8.94 12.20
C LEU A 159 2.86 -8.59 12.10
N HIS A 160 3.67 -9.33 11.34
CA HIS A 160 5.10 -9.02 11.23
C HIS A 160 5.36 -7.53 10.91
N ALA A 161 6.16 -6.86 11.75
CA ALA A 161 6.39 -5.41 11.70
C ALA A 161 6.62 -4.84 10.30
N ILE A 162 7.38 -5.55 9.46
CA ILE A 162 7.67 -5.14 8.09
C ILE A 162 6.40 -5.09 7.24
N ALA A 163 5.65 -6.20 7.15
CA ALA A 163 4.43 -6.25 6.35
C ALA A 163 3.37 -5.26 6.85
N TRP A 164 3.35 -5.02 8.17
CA TRP A 164 2.45 -4.06 8.79
C TRP A 164 2.79 -2.64 8.38
N ALA A 165 4.07 -2.27 8.49
CA ALA A 165 4.57 -0.95 8.13
C ALA A 165 4.40 -0.67 6.63
N VAL A 166 4.67 -1.67 5.77
CA VAL A 166 4.41 -1.57 4.32
C VAL A 166 2.93 -1.29 4.05
N SER A 167 2.02 -2.02 4.71
CA SER A 167 0.59 -1.81 4.54
C SER A 167 0.16 -0.40 4.97
N LEU A 168 0.66 0.08 6.12
CA LEU A 168 0.41 1.44 6.59
C LEU A 168 0.97 2.49 5.61
N SER A 169 2.14 2.25 5.01
CA SER A 169 2.74 3.15 4.02
C SER A 169 1.86 3.33 2.77
N PHE A 170 1.20 2.26 2.32
CA PHE A 170 0.25 2.35 1.21
C PHE A 170 -0.98 3.19 1.58
N LEU A 171 -1.49 3.08 2.81
CA LEU A 171 -2.60 3.93 3.27
C LEU A 171 -2.20 5.41 3.30
N VAL A 172 -0.97 5.71 3.73
CA VAL A 172 -0.40 7.07 3.68
C VAL A 172 -0.32 7.57 2.25
N CYS A 173 0.21 6.76 1.33
CA CYS A 173 0.31 7.11 -0.09
C CYS A 173 -1.06 7.32 -0.77
N LEU A 174 -2.11 6.65 -0.30
CA LEU A 174 -3.48 6.88 -0.78
C LEU A 174 -4.09 8.16 -0.21
N LEU A 175 -3.84 8.46 1.07
CA LEU A 175 -4.37 9.65 1.75
C LEU A 175 -3.68 10.94 1.29
N ALA A 176 -2.37 10.91 1.06
CA ALA A 176 -1.56 12.06 0.68
C ALA A 176 -2.10 12.88 -0.51
N PRO A 177 -2.41 12.31 -1.68
CA PRO A 177 -2.98 13.07 -2.79
C PRO A 177 -4.39 13.59 -2.50
N MET A 178 -5.17 12.91 -1.64
CA MET A 178 -6.51 13.38 -1.25
C MET A 178 -6.46 14.69 -0.46
N VAL A 179 -5.34 14.98 0.24
CA VAL A 179 -5.12 16.27 0.91
C VAL A 179 -5.04 17.43 -0.10
N LEU A 180 -4.77 17.18 -1.37
CA LEU A 180 -4.62 18.24 -2.38
C LEU A 180 -5.96 18.65 -3.04
N ASP A 181 -7.07 18.00 -2.71
CA ASP A 181 -8.38 18.34 -3.30
C ASP A 181 -8.88 19.73 -2.84
N PRO A 182 -9.05 20.70 -3.75
CA PRO A 182 -9.47 22.06 -3.42
C PRO A 182 -10.94 22.17 -2.98
N LEU A 183 -11.75 21.13 -3.24
CA LEU A 183 -13.17 21.11 -2.88
C LEU A 183 -13.41 20.76 -1.40
N LEU A 184 -12.34 20.51 -0.64
CA LEU A 184 -12.40 20.16 0.77
C LEU A 184 -12.33 21.41 1.66
N SER A 185 -13.01 21.33 2.81
CA SER A 185 -12.87 22.37 3.83
C SER A 185 -11.45 22.38 4.41
N PRO A 186 -10.91 23.56 4.78
CA PRO A 186 -9.54 23.69 5.28
C PRO A 186 -9.30 22.86 6.54
N THR A 187 -10.30 22.77 7.44
CA THR A 187 -10.22 21.96 8.66
C THR A 187 -10.02 20.48 8.36
N ARG A 188 -10.74 19.95 7.35
CA ARG A 188 -10.65 18.54 6.98
C ARG A 188 -9.33 18.24 6.26
N ARG A 189 -8.90 19.16 5.40
CA ARG A 189 -7.58 19.10 4.77
C ARG A 189 -6.46 19.04 5.81
N MET A 190 -6.56 19.85 6.86
CA MET A 190 -5.64 19.81 8.01
C MET A 190 -5.71 18.47 8.75
N LEU A 191 -6.91 17.93 9.03
CA LEU A 191 -7.07 16.61 9.66
C LEU A 191 -6.43 15.49 8.84
N TRP A 192 -6.63 15.48 7.53
CA TRP A 192 -6.02 14.47 6.65
C TRP A 192 -4.51 14.64 6.53
N ALA A 193 -4.00 15.88 6.49
CA ALA A 193 -2.56 16.15 6.55
C ALA A 193 -1.93 15.66 7.86
N MET A 194 -2.61 15.87 9.00
CA MET A 194 -2.19 15.30 10.28
C MET A 194 -2.22 13.76 10.24
N GLY A 195 -3.24 13.15 9.63
CA GLY A 195 -3.30 11.71 9.39
C GLY A 195 -2.10 11.19 8.61
N VAL A 196 -1.70 11.84 7.52
CA VAL A 196 -0.49 11.51 6.76
C VAL A 196 0.75 11.54 7.65
N MET A 197 0.94 12.60 8.44
CA MET A 197 2.07 12.73 9.36
C MET A 197 2.08 11.64 10.43
N MET A 198 0.92 11.34 11.02
CA MET A 198 0.76 10.26 11.99
C MET A 198 1.09 8.89 11.39
N GLY A 199 0.65 8.62 10.15
CA GLY A 199 0.99 7.38 9.46
C GLY A 199 2.48 7.24 9.18
N CYS A 200 3.15 8.30 8.72
CA CYS A 200 4.61 8.34 8.57
C CYS A 200 5.32 8.08 9.90
N MET A 201 4.87 8.73 10.97
CA MET A 201 5.42 8.52 12.32
C MET A 201 5.21 7.08 12.77
N GLY A 202 4.04 6.49 12.52
CA GLY A 202 3.74 5.10 12.82
C GLY A 202 4.72 4.13 12.14
N VAL A 203 5.05 4.38 10.87
CA VAL A 203 6.06 3.60 10.13
C VAL A 203 7.45 3.74 10.75
N VAL A 204 7.88 4.95 11.12
CA VAL A 204 9.19 5.18 11.76
C VAL A 204 9.28 4.47 13.11
N LEU A 205 8.25 4.61 13.94
CA LEU A 205 8.18 3.97 15.26
C LEU A 205 8.15 2.43 15.19
N SER A 206 7.66 1.85 14.08
CA SER A 206 7.72 0.40 13.87
C SER A 206 9.13 -0.17 13.67
N GLN A 207 10.14 0.70 13.47
CA GLN A 207 11.54 0.34 13.22
C GLN A 207 11.74 -0.56 11.96
N SER A 208 10.82 -0.49 11.00
CA SER A 208 10.84 -1.29 9.77
C SER A 208 11.62 -0.57 8.67
N ARG A 209 12.95 -0.73 8.72
CA ARG A 209 13.93 0.01 7.88
C ARG A 209 13.61 0.01 6.38
N GLY A 210 13.16 -1.11 5.83
CA GLY A 210 12.84 -1.24 4.40
C GLY A 210 11.69 -0.35 3.92
N VAL A 211 10.91 0.21 4.85
CA VAL A 211 9.72 1.04 4.54
C VAL A 211 10.04 2.54 4.64
N TYR A 212 11.23 2.92 5.10
CA TYR A 212 11.61 4.34 5.21
C TYR A 212 11.72 5.05 3.86
N GLY A 213 11.78 4.30 2.76
CA GLY A 213 11.60 4.84 1.40
C GLY A 213 10.30 5.64 1.25
N LEU A 214 9.27 5.38 2.07
CA LEU A 214 8.08 6.21 2.18
C LEU A 214 8.43 7.68 2.44
N LEU A 215 9.37 7.99 3.35
CA LEU A 215 9.70 9.37 3.70
C LEU A 215 10.31 10.11 2.52
N ILE A 216 11.18 9.44 1.76
CA ILE A 216 11.78 9.97 0.52
C ILE A 216 10.67 10.23 -0.51
N TRP A 217 9.77 9.27 -0.68
CA TRP A 217 8.63 9.40 -1.60
C TRP A 217 7.71 10.56 -1.21
N MET A 218 7.40 10.71 0.08
CA MET A 218 6.59 11.79 0.61
C MET A 218 7.26 13.16 0.45
N ALA A 219 8.57 13.24 0.67
CA ALA A 219 9.33 14.47 0.44
C ALA A 219 9.29 14.88 -1.04
N LEU A 220 9.53 13.92 -1.94
CA LEU A 220 9.48 14.15 -3.39
C LEU A 220 8.06 14.56 -3.84
N ALA A 221 7.04 13.83 -3.41
CA ALA A 221 5.65 14.14 -3.74
C ALA A 221 5.24 15.53 -3.23
N SER A 222 5.67 15.90 -2.02
CA SER A 222 5.41 17.22 -1.44
C SER A 222 6.12 18.33 -2.21
N TYR A 223 7.37 18.09 -2.62
CA TYR A 223 8.13 19.03 -3.44
C TYR A 223 7.46 19.26 -4.80
N VAL A 224 7.06 18.17 -5.50
CA VAL A 224 6.35 18.24 -6.78
C VAL A 224 5.01 18.94 -6.64
N ALA A 225 4.28 18.68 -5.56
CA ALA A 225 3.03 19.37 -5.30
C ALA A 225 3.25 20.86 -5.05
N ALA A 226 4.31 21.24 -4.31
CA ALA A 226 4.62 22.63 -3.97
C ALA A 226 5.16 23.43 -5.16
N SER A 227 5.88 22.79 -6.08
CA SER A 227 6.37 23.43 -7.30
C SER A 227 5.25 23.72 -8.30
N ASN A 228 4.14 22.98 -8.22
CA ASN A 228 2.95 23.23 -9.02
C ASN A 228 1.97 24.19 -8.31
N ARG A 229 2.01 25.47 -8.70
CA ARG A 229 1.15 26.54 -8.13
C ARG A 229 -0.35 26.27 -8.22
N THR A 230 -0.79 25.35 -9.08
CA THR A 230 -2.21 24.98 -9.20
C THR A 230 -2.66 23.93 -8.19
N LEU A 231 -1.73 23.11 -7.66
CA LEU A 231 -2.03 22.01 -6.73
C LEU A 231 -1.91 22.46 -5.25
N LEU A 232 -0.92 23.30 -4.95
CA LEU A 232 -0.74 23.89 -3.63
C LEU A 232 -1.12 25.37 -3.67
N GLN A 233 -2.41 25.64 -3.46
CA GLN A 233 -2.88 26.98 -3.09
C GLN A 233 -2.41 27.29 -1.66
N MET A 234 -1.13 27.65 -1.53
CA MET A 234 -0.49 28.09 -0.28
C MET A 234 -1.19 29.29 0.37
N SER A 235 -2.07 29.98 -0.37
CA SER A 235 -2.90 31.09 0.10
C SER A 235 -3.91 30.72 1.21
N THR A 236 -4.14 29.42 1.48
CA THR A 236 -5.03 28.97 2.56
C THR A 236 -4.33 28.70 3.89
N PHE A 237 -3.00 28.67 3.93
CA PHE A 237 -2.24 28.44 5.15
C PHE A 237 -2.09 29.75 5.94
N ARG A 238 -3.08 30.06 6.80
CA ARG A 238 -2.97 31.14 7.79
C ARG A 238 -1.72 30.92 8.67
N LEU A 239 -1.16 32.00 9.23
CA LEU A 239 -0.01 31.95 10.16
C LEU A 239 -0.19 30.90 11.27
N ARG A 240 -1.43 30.67 11.75
CA ARG A 240 -1.77 29.63 12.73
C ARG A 240 -1.45 28.20 12.27
N THR A 241 -1.65 27.87 11.00
CA THR A 241 -1.28 26.56 10.46
C THR A 241 0.23 26.40 10.30
N TRP A 242 0.94 27.48 9.97
CA TRP A 242 2.41 27.50 10.01
C TRP A 242 2.94 27.33 11.42
N LEU A 243 2.32 27.98 12.42
CA LEU A 243 2.65 27.80 13.83
C LEU A 243 2.37 26.37 14.30
N GLY A 244 1.25 25.75 13.89
CA GLY A 244 0.97 24.35 14.18
C GLY A 244 1.98 23.40 13.54
N LEU A 245 2.35 23.62 12.28
CA LEU A 245 3.37 22.85 11.59
C LEU A 245 4.74 23.06 12.23
N ALA A 246 5.08 24.29 12.65
CA ALA A 246 6.31 24.63 13.36
C ALA A 246 6.34 24.06 14.78
N LEU A 247 5.21 23.91 15.45
CA LEU A 247 5.11 23.23 16.75
C LEU A 247 5.30 21.72 16.59
N VAL A 248 4.71 21.11 15.56
CA VAL A 248 4.92 19.69 15.23
C VAL A 248 6.36 19.45 14.79
N PHE A 249 6.91 20.32 13.94
CA PHE A 249 8.29 20.28 13.49
C PHE A 249 9.28 20.59 14.63
N GLY A 250 8.95 21.53 15.51
CA GLY A 250 9.71 21.85 16.71
C GLY A 250 9.67 20.72 17.73
N GLY A 251 8.52 20.05 17.88
CA GLY A 251 8.39 18.81 18.66
C GLY A 251 9.19 17.66 18.04
N PHE A 252 9.24 17.58 16.70
CA PHE A 252 10.07 16.62 15.97
C PHE A 252 11.58 16.92 16.14
N ILE A 253 12.00 18.18 16.05
CA ILE A 253 13.38 18.63 16.31
C ILE A 253 13.76 18.41 17.77
N TRP A 254 12.86 18.69 18.71
CA TRP A 254 13.07 18.43 20.14
C TRP A 254 13.18 16.93 20.42
N LEU A 255 12.33 16.11 19.78
CA LEU A 255 12.44 14.65 19.83
C LEU A 255 13.76 14.17 19.24
N LEU A 256 14.25 14.75 18.14
CA LEU A 256 15.58 14.45 17.57
C LEU A 256 16.73 14.90 18.49
N SER A 257 16.59 16.08 19.12
CA SER A 257 17.54 16.67 20.07
C SER A 257 17.62 15.88 21.37
N ALA A 258 16.52 15.23 21.79
CA ALA A 258 16.46 14.37 22.96
C ALA A 258 17.25 13.05 22.78
N GLN A 259 17.94 12.86 21.65
CA GLN A 259 18.75 11.68 21.32
C GLN A 259 18.01 10.38 21.68
N PRO A 260 16.81 10.14 21.13
CA PRO A 260 16.05 8.96 21.48
C PRO A 260 16.87 7.73 21.14
N ALA A 261 16.86 6.73 22.01
CA ALA A 261 17.62 5.50 21.82
C ALA A 261 17.36 4.84 20.45
N TRP A 262 16.19 5.08 19.83
CA TRP A 262 15.90 4.61 18.48
C TRP A 262 16.71 5.34 17.39
N LEU A 263 16.91 6.66 17.48
CA LEU A 263 17.64 7.46 16.49
C LEU A 263 19.14 7.15 16.51
N THR A 264 19.72 7.10 17.70
CA THR A 264 21.12 6.67 17.88
C THR A 264 21.30 5.23 17.43
N SER A 265 20.33 4.34 17.70
CA SER A 265 20.37 2.99 17.13
C SER A 265 20.31 3.00 15.61
N VAL A 266 19.52 3.88 14.97
CA VAL A 266 19.42 3.94 13.50
C VAL A 266 20.74 4.39 12.89
N VAL A 267 21.38 5.42 13.43
CA VAL A 267 22.70 5.87 12.97
C VAL A 267 23.76 4.80 13.19
N HIS A 268 23.79 4.20 14.38
CA HIS A 268 24.71 3.10 14.71
C HIS A 268 24.52 1.89 13.80
N ARG A 269 23.26 1.56 13.48
CA ARG A 269 22.91 0.46 12.57
C ARG A 269 23.21 0.78 11.11
N LEU A 270 23.19 2.05 10.70
CA LEU A 270 23.64 2.47 9.37
C LEU A 270 25.16 2.38 9.25
N SER A 271 25.89 2.76 10.29
CA SER A 271 27.34 2.58 10.32
C SER A 271 27.74 1.09 10.35
N GLU A 272 27.03 0.24 11.11
CA GLU A 272 27.23 -1.22 11.07
C GLU A 272 27.04 -1.79 9.67
N VAL A 273 25.97 -1.40 8.98
CA VAL A 273 25.71 -1.84 7.59
C VAL A 273 26.83 -1.42 6.66
N TRP A 274 27.33 -0.18 6.80
CA TRP A 274 28.43 0.31 5.98
C TRP A 274 29.71 -0.49 6.23
N VAL A 275 30.01 -0.79 7.50
CA VAL A 275 31.18 -1.59 7.89
C VAL A 275 31.05 -3.03 7.38
N GLU A 276 29.92 -3.69 7.58
CA GLU A 276 29.68 -5.06 7.09
C GLU A 276 29.69 -5.13 5.56
N ALA A 277 29.14 -4.13 4.86
CA ALA A 277 29.21 -4.05 3.41
C ALA A 277 30.65 -3.85 2.92
N SER A 278 31.44 -3.01 3.58
CA SER A 278 32.86 -2.82 3.26
C SER A 278 33.69 -4.09 3.50
N LEU A 279 33.39 -4.84 4.57
CA LEU A 279 33.98 -6.14 4.87
C LEU A 279 33.62 -7.20 3.83
N SER A 280 32.40 -7.17 3.28
CA SER A 280 31.98 -8.11 2.22
C SER A 280 32.76 -7.93 0.91
N GLN A 281 33.26 -6.73 0.63
CA GLN A 281 34.09 -6.45 -0.54
C GLN A 281 35.54 -6.89 -0.35
N SER A 282 36.06 -6.81 0.89
CA SER A 282 37.46 -7.13 1.18
C SER A 282 37.69 -8.58 1.60
N ASN A 283 36.75 -9.20 2.32
CA ASN A 283 36.91 -10.56 2.86
C ASN A 283 35.56 -11.33 2.88
N PRO A 284 35.12 -11.89 1.75
CA PRO A 284 33.79 -12.48 1.61
C PRO A 284 33.53 -13.69 2.53
N GLY A 285 34.58 -14.45 2.89
CA GLY A 285 34.47 -15.61 3.79
C GLY A 285 34.18 -15.25 5.25
N GLU A 286 34.79 -14.18 5.77
CA GLU A 286 34.50 -13.69 7.12
C GLU A 286 33.19 -12.90 7.17
N ALA A 287 32.92 -12.10 6.12
CA ALA A 287 31.68 -11.33 6.00
C ALA A 287 30.44 -12.21 5.92
N ALA A 288 30.54 -13.44 5.39
CA ALA A 288 29.42 -14.40 5.35
C ALA A 288 28.85 -14.73 6.74
N ASN A 289 29.61 -14.53 7.84
CA ASN A 289 29.14 -14.74 9.21
C ASN A 289 28.45 -13.50 9.83
N THR A 290 28.37 -12.39 9.10
CA THR A 290 27.70 -11.14 9.53
C THR A 290 26.29 -11.03 8.95
N SER A 291 25.42 -10.20 9.52
CA SER A 291 24.01 -10.13 9.09
C SER A 291 23.83 -9.55 7.68
N VAL A 292 24.66 -8.59 7.27
CA VAL A 292 24.63 -8.00 5.92
C VAL A 292 25.48 -8.83 4.97
N GLY A 293 26.66 -9.29 5.40
CA GLY A 293 27.53 -10.09 4.53
C GLY A 293 26.95 -11.45 4.17
N SER A 294 26.25 -12.15 5.09
CA SER A 294 25.47 -13.36 4.74
C SER A 294 24.41 -13.10 3.68
N ARG A 295 23.71 -11.96 3.75
CA ARG A 295 22.71 -11.58 2.74
C ARG A 295 23.35 -11.26 1.41
N LEU A 296 24.45 -10.50 1.40
CA LEU A 296 25.19 -10.17 0.18
C LEU A 296 25.76 -11.44 -0.48
N PHE A 297 26.27 -12.37 0.31
CA PHE A 297 26.72 -13.69 -0.14
C PHE A 297 25.59 -14.55 -0.71
N LEU A 298 24.44 -14.63 -0.02
CA LEU A 298 23.27 -15.33 -0.54
C LEU A 298 22.73 -14.67 -1.80
N TRP A 299 22.78 -13.34 -1.90
CA TRP A 299 22.40 -12.61 -3.10
C TRP A 299 23.34 -12.89 -4.27
N SER A 300 24.66 -12.92 -4.05
CA SER A 300 25.60 -13.25 -5.13
C SER A 300 25.41 -14.69 -5.62
N ARG A 301 25.27 -15.66 -4.70
CA ARG A 301 24.97 -17.05 -5.05
C ARG A 301 23.61 -17.21 -5.73
N ALA A 302 22.62 -16.44 -5.32
CA ALA A 302 21.30 -16.43 -5.97
C ALA A 302 21.39 -15.86 -7.39
N LEU A 303 22.21 -14.85 -7.65
CA LEU A 303 22.44 -14.32 -9.00
C LEU A 303 23.06 -15.38 -9.91
N ASP A 304 24.09 -16.09 -9.45
CA ASP A 304 24.70 -17.20 -10.19
C ASP A 304 23.65 -18.30 -10.49
N ALA A 305 22.80 -18.62 -9.52
CA ALA A 305 21.75 -19.62 -9.68
C ALA A 305 20.69 -19.16 -10.70
N ILE A 306 20.27 -17.88 -10.66
CA ILE A 306 19.31 -17.29 -11.60
C ILE A 306 19.85 -17.33 -13.03
N GLU A 307 21.14 -17.09 -13.24
CA GLU A 307 21.75 -17.15 -14.57
C GLU A 307 21.60 -18.54 -15.21
N VAL A 308 21.75 -19.59 -14.40
CA VAL A 308 21.64 -20.99 -14.85
C VAL A 308 20.19 -21.42 -15.09
N GLN A 309 19.23 -20.96 -14.29
CA GLN A 309 17.81 -21.31 -14.47
C GLN A 309 16.86 -20.10 -14.28
N PRO A 310 16.81 -19.17 -15.25
CA PRO A 310 16.18 -17.86 -15.08
C PRO A 310 14.65 -17.88 -15.04
N TRP A 311 14.02 -18.85 -15.72
CA TRP A 311 12.57 -18.86 -15.93
C TRP A 311 11.81 -19.70 -14.91
N PHE A 312 12.36 -20.86 -14.54
CA PHE A 312 11.67 -21.82 -13.68
C PHE A 312 12.29 -21.93 -12.28
N GLY A 313 13.46 -21.32 -12.04
CA GLY A 313 14.20 -21.48 -10.79
C GLY A 313 14.45 -22.95 -10.44
N TYR A 314 14.75 -23.27 -9.18
CA TYR A 314 15.14 -24.62 -8.76
C TYR A 314 14.05 -25.39 -7.99
N GLY A 315 12.88 -24.80 -7.78
CA GLY A 315 11.84 -25.38 -6.90
C GLY A 315 12.25 -25.35 -5.43
N LYS A 316 11.31 -25.63 -4.52
CA LYS A 316 11.54 -25.47 -3.06
C LYS A 316 12.65 -26.38 -2.54
N GLU A 317 12.62 -27.66 -2.87
CA GLU A 317 13.53 -28.66 -2.30
C GLU A 317 14.97 -28.44 -2.74
N ASN A 318 15.20 -28.22 -4.04
CA ASN A 318 16.54 -27.98 -4.54
C ASN A 318 17.07 -26.61 -4.11
N SER A 319 16.21 -25.59 -3.99
CA SER A 319 16.63 -24.30 -3.42
C SER A 319 17.11 -24.45 -1.97
N ILE A 320 16.42 -25.26 -1.16
CA ILE A 320 16.85 -25.57 0.21
C ILE A 320 18.14 -26.39 0.21
N ALA A 321 18.29 -27.33 -0.71
CA ALA A 321 19.51 -28.14 -0.84
C ALA A 321 20.72 -27.26 -1.22
N MET A 322 20.56 -26.33 -2.17
CA MET A 322 21.60 -25.38 -2.55
C MET A 322 21.99 -24.47 -1.39
N ILE A 323 21.02 -23.88 -0.68
CA ILE A 323 21.30 -23.02 0.49
C ILE A 323 22.04 -23.79 1.60
N LYS A 324 21.76 -25.09 1.77
CA LYS A 324 22.50 -25.93 2.75
C LYS A 324 23.93 -26.25 2.31
N GLN A 325 24.23 -26.18 1.02
CA GLN A 325 25.57 -26.40 0.46
C GLN A 325 26.43 -25.13 0.47
N TRP A 326 25.80 -23.95 0.53
CA TRP A 326 26.44 -22.64 0.59
C TRP A 326 26.82 -22.27 2.02
#